data_AF-T1AIU5-F1
#
_entry.id   AF-T1AIU5-F1
#
_cell.length_a   1.000
_cell.length_b   1.000
_cell.length_c   1.000
_cell.angle_alpha   90.00
_cell.angle_beta   90.00
_cell.angle_gamma   90.00
#
_symmetry.space_group_name_H-M   'P 1'
#
loop_
_entity.id
_entity.type
_entity.pdbx_description
1 polymer ?
#
loop_
_entity_poly.entity_id
_entity_poly.type
_entity_poly.pdbx_seq_one_letter_code
_entity_poly.pdbx_strand_id
1 'polypeptide(L)'
;MSVRAEWNNLREVIMHRPGVEIDYAMLAPKPFLFERPYRTTEADGEHEKLQRYLKEAGVRVKLLKDMVMEMFESSGKFREIFI
;
A
#
# COMPACT_ATOMS: atom_id res chain seq x y z
N MET A 1 -14.40 -7.29 10.27
CA MET A 1 -14.72 -7.75 8.90
C MET A 1 -13.87 -9.00 8.64
N SER A 2 -14.39 -10.05 8.01
CA SER A 2 -13.61 -11.29 7.75
C SER A 2 -13.54 -11.58 6.25
N VAL A 3 -12.39 -12.03 5.77
CA VAL A 3 -12.24 -12.61 4.44
C VAL A 3 -12.78 -14.03 4.48
N ARG A 4 -13.62 -14.41 3.51
CA ARG A 4 -14.26 -15.74 3.47
C ARG A 4 -13.94 -16.53 2.20
N ALA A 5 -13.73 -15.82 1.09
CA ALA A 5 -13.42 -16.40 -0.20
C ALA A 5 -12.77 -15.33 -1.09
N GLU A 6 -11.98 -15.79 -2.07
CA GLU A 6 -11.29 -14.94 -3.05
C GLU A 6 -12.23 -14.34 -4.12
N TRP A 7 -13.44 -14.87 -4.27
CA TRP A 7 -14.41 -14.45 -5.32
C TRP A 7 -15.63 -13.69 -4.79
N ASN A 8 -15.76 -13.53 -3.48
CA ASN A 8 -16.84 -12.73 -2.92
C ASN A 8 -16.62 -11.24 -3.18
N ASN A 9 -17.70 -10.45 -3.20
CA ASN A 9 -17.60 -9.00 -3.36
C ASN A 9 -16.65 -8.38 -2.32
N LEU A 10 -15.61 -7.72 -2.81
CA LEU A 10 -14.63 -7.01 -2.00
C LEU A 10 -15.30 -5.80 -1.32
N ARG A 11 -15.13 -5.66 -0.01
CA ARG A 11 -15.71 -4.54 0.77
C ARG A 11 -14.67 -3.57 1.31
N GLU A 12 -13.49 -4.08 1.63
CA GLU A 12 -12.39 -3.29 2.18
C GLU A 12 -11.07 -3.93 1.77
N VAL A 13 -10.08 -3.10 1.46
CA VAL A 13 -8.73 -3.53 1.07
C VAL A 13 -7.69 -2.58 1.63
N ILE A 14 -6.53 -3.13 1.98
CA ILE A 14 -5.35 -2.37 2.37
C ILE A 14 -4.41 -2.33 1.18
N MET A 15 -3.87 -1.15 0.87
CA MET A 15 -2.90 -0.96 -0.22
C MET A 15 -1.67 -0.20 0.28
N HIS A 16 -0.54 -0.37 -0.38
CA HIS A 16 0.68 0.41 -0.15
C HIS A 16 1.09 1.07 -1.46
N ARG A 17 1.27 2.40 -1.46
CA ARG A 17 1.75 3.11 -2.64
C ARG A 17 3.28 3.04 -2.71
N PRO A 18 3.86 2.82 -3.90
CA PRO A 18 5.29 3.00 -4.12
C PRO A 18 5.76 4.36 -3.57
N GLY A 19 6.70 4.33 -2.62
CA GLY A 19 7.40 5.52 -2.14
C GLY A 19 8.86 5.52 -2.57
N VAL A 20 9.66 6.34 -1.88
CA VAL A 20 11.10 6.49 -2.14
C VAL A 20 11.88 5.18 -1.99
N GLU A 21 11.35 4.21 -1.23
CA GLU A 21 11.93 2.87 -1.11
C GLU A 21 12.05 2.16 -2.46
N ILE A 22 11.11 2.42 -3.37
CA ILE A 22 11.11 1.84 -4.71
C ILE A 22 12.16 2.51 -5.58
N ASP A 23 12.37 3.82 -5.45
CA ASP A 23 13.41 4.53 -6.20
C ASP A 23 14.81 3.94 -5.93
N TYR A 24 15.10 3.61 -4.66
CA TYR A 24 16.35 2.92 -4.31
C TYR A 24 16.41 1.50 -4.88
N ALA A 25 15.30 0.77 -4.85
CA ALA A 25 15.24 -0.57 -5.42
C ALA A 25 15.52 -0.57 -6.93
N MET A 26 15.13 0.49 -7.64
CA MET A 26 15.35 0.61 -9.09
C MET A 26 16.83 0.80 -9.48
N LEU A 27 17.71 1.21 -8.55
CA LEU A 27 19.15 1.29 -8.78
C LEU A 27 19.80 -0.09 -8.96
N ALA A 28 19.32 -1.09 -8.21
CA ALA A 28 19.78 -2.47 -8.27
C ALA A 28 18.61 -3.46 -8.04
N PRO A 29 17.72 -3.68 -9.03
CA PRO A 29 16.44 -4.37 -8.83
C PRO A 29 16.55 -5.78 -8.24
N LYS A 30 17.49 -6.59 -8.73
CA LYS A 30 17.61 -8.02 -8.36
C LYS A 30 17.84 -8.24 -6.85
N PRO A 31 18.79 -7.55 -6.18
CA PRO A 31 18.90 -7.58 -4.72
C PRO A 31 17.61 -7.25 -3.95
N PHE A 32 16.76 -6.39 -4.51
CA PHE A 32 15.47 -6.00 -3.90
C PHE A 32 14.29 -6.83 -4.42
N LEU A 33 14.55 -7.99 -5.04
CA LEU A 33 13.53 -8.93 -5.55
C LEU A 33 12.65 -8.37 -6.68
N PHE A 34 13.15 -7.36 -7.40
CA PHE A 34 12.53 -6.86 -8.63
C PHE A 34 13.17 -7.51 -9.86
N GLU A 35 12.33 -7.86 -10.84
CA GLU A 35 12.78 -8.46 -12.09
C GLU A 35 13.63 -7.48 -12.94
N ARG A 36 13.20 -6.22 -13.02
CA ARG A 36 13.81 -5.17 -13.84
C ARG A 36 13.50 -3.77 -13.30
N PRO A 37 14.25 -2.74 -13.70
CA PRO A 37 13.90 -1.36 -13.41
C PRO A 37 12.59 -0.96 -14.11
N TYR A 38 11.85 -0.04 -13.49
CA TYR A 38 10.68 0.63 -14.09
C TYR A 38 10.62 2.10 -13.67
N ARG A 39 9.72 2.87 -14.30
CA ARG A 39 9.53 4.29 -14.00
C ARG A 39 8.61 4.43 -12.78
N THR A 40 9.17 4.77 -11.62
CA THR A 40 8.40 4.88 -10.36
C THR A 40 7.24 5.86 -10.47
N THR A 41 7.42 6.99 -11.16
CA THR A 41 6.35 7.99 -11.34
C THR A 41 5.17 7.46 -12.14
N GLU A 42 5.41 6.57 -13.11
CA GLU A 42 4.33 5.92 -13.86
C GLU A 42 3.61 4.89 -12.99
N ALA A 43 4.38 4.08 -12.25
CA ALA A 43 3.81 3.07 -11.35
C ALA A 43 2.95 3.70 -10.24
N ASP A 44 3.36 4.85 -9.68
CA ASP A 44 2.54 5.59 -8.71
C ASP A 44 1.23 6.06 -9.33
N GLY A 45 1.27 6.66 -10.53
CA GLY A 45 0.06 7.07 -11.25
C GLY A 45 -0.87 5.90 -11.61
N GLU A 46 -0.32 4.75 -11.99
CA GLU A 46 -1.08 3.51 -12.19
C GLU A 46 -1.74 3.02 -10.91
N HIS A 47 -1.01 3.08 -9.79
CA HIS A 47 -1.51 2.66 -8.48
C HIS A 47 -2.59 3.61 -7.95
N GLU A 48 -2.48 4.92 -8.17
CA GLU A 48 -3.54 5.89 -7.87
C GLU A 48 -4.81 5.62 -8.69
N LYS A 49 -4.65 5.26 -9.96
CA LYS A 49 -5.76 4.89 -10.84
C LYS A 49 -6.49 3.65 -10.33
N LEU A 50 -5.74 2.61 -9.92
CA LEU A 50 -6.31 1.41 -9.30
C LEU A 50 -7.08 1.75 -8.02
N GLN A 51 -6.49 2.53 -7.13
CA GLN A 51 -7.16 3.00 -5.92
C GLN A 51 -8.47 3.73 -6.25
N ARG A 52 -8.46 4.60 -7.25
CA ARG A 52 -9.67 5.34 -7.67
C ARG A 52 -10.75 4.38 -8.15
N TYR A 53 -10.44 3.43 -9.02
CA TYR A 53 -11.41 2.45 -9.52
C TYR A 53 -12.02 1.59 -8.40
N LEU A 54 -11.22 1.19 -7.41
CA LEU A 54 -11.72 0.48 -6.24
C LEU A 54 -12.71 1.32 -5.42
N LYS A 55 -12.38 2.60 -5.19
CA LYS A 55 -13.26 3.54 -4.49
C LYS A 55 -14.57 3.77 -5.26
N GLU A 56 -14.48 3.96 -6.57
CA GLU A 56 -15.64 4.12 -7.47
C GLU A 56 -16.54 2.87 -7.46
N ALA A 57 -15.96 1.68 -7.32
CA ALA A 57 -16.70 0.43 -7.14
C ALA A 57 -17.28 0.23 -5.72
N GLY A 58 -17.15 1.22 -4.83
CA GLY A 58 -17.67 1.17 -3.46
C GLY A 58 -16.80 0.40 -2.47
N VAL A 59 -15.56 0.04 -2.84
CA VAL A 59 -14.61 -0.62 -1.94
C VAL A 59 -13.97 0.41 -1.03
N ARG A 60 -13.93 0.14 0.28
CA ARG A 60 -13.15 0.95 1.21
C ARG A 60 -11.66 0.66 1.04
N VAL A 61 -10.91 1.63 0.53
CA VAL A 61 -9.46 1.52 0.39
C VAL A 61 -8.77 2.22 1.56
N LYS A 62 -7.93 1.49 2.29
CA LYS A 62 -7.06 2.02 3.34
C LYS A 62 -5.61 1.96 2.88
N LEU A 63 -4.85 3.03 3.07
CA LEU A 63 -3.43 3.03 2.81
C LEU A 63 -2.67 2.57 4.04
N LEU A 64 -1.72 1.64 3.85
CA LEU A 64 -0.91 1.08 4.93
C LEU A 64 -0.19 2.20 5.71
N LYS A 65 0.41 3.17 5.01
CA LYS A 65 1.06 4.33 5.61
C LYS A 65 0.11 5.07 6.55
N ASP A 66 -1.08 5.41 6.08
CA ASP A 66 -2.06 6.18 6.85
C ASP A 66 -2.54 5.38 8.07
N MET A 67 -2.76 4.07 7.92
CA MET A 67 -3.11 3.19 9.04
C MET A 67 -2.02 3.13 10.11
N VAL A 68 -0.75 3.04 9.69
CA VAL A 68 0.39 3.02 10.63
C VAL A 68 0.50 4.35 11.37
N MET A 69 0.33 5.47 10.67
CA MET A 69 0.31 6.80 11.29
C MET A 69 -0.83 6.95 12.28
N GLU A 70 -2.05 6.53 11.92
CA GLU A 70 -3.21 6.57 12.82
C GLU A 70 -3.00 5.72 14.07
N MET A 71 -2.42 4.53 13.93
CA MET A 71 -2.07 3.67 15.07
C MET A 71 -1.00 4.31 15.95
N PHE A 72 0.01 4.92 15.35
CA PHE A 72 1.05 5.65 16.08
C PHE A 72 0.46 6.83 16.83
N GLU A 73 -0.48 7.56 16.25
CA GLU A 73 -1.12 8.72 16.90
C GLU A 73 -2.05 8.32 18.05
N SER A 74 -2.77 7.21 17.90
CA SER A 74 -3.83 6.78 18.82
C SER A 74 -3.38 5.84 19.95
N SER A 75 -2.18 5.22 19.87
CA SER A 75 -1.74 4.22 20.85
C SER A 75 -0.34 4.52 21.40
N GLY A 76 -0.28 4.92 22.68
CA GLY A 76 1.00 5.11 23.38
C GLY A 76 1.86 3.84 23.39
N LYS A 77 1.24 2.67 23.58
CA LYS A 77 1.92 1.37 23.53
C LYS A 77 2.49 1.05 22.15
N PHE A 78 1.81 1.46 21.08
CA PHE A 78 2.33 1.24 19.72
C PHE A 78 3.56 2.11 19.47
N ARG A 79 3.58 3.35 19.98
CA ARG A 79 4.76 4.23 19.90
C ARG A 79 5.98 3.62 20.60
N GLU A 80 5.79 3.05 21.79
CA GLU A 80 6.88 2.42 22.57
C GLU A 80 7.50 1.19 21.90
N ILE A 81 6.75 0.48 21.06
CA ILE A 81 7.26 -0.70 20.34
C ILE A 81 8.00 -0.29 19.04
N PHE A 82 7.62 0.85 18.47
CA PHE A 82 8.12 1.31 17.17
C PHE A 82 9.41 2.14 17.28
N ILE A 83 9.77 2.61 18.48
CA ILE A 83 10.99 3.39 18.80
C ILE A 83 11.93 2.50 19.60
#